data_AF-A0A3Q4I0Q5-F1
#
_entry.id   AF-A0A3Q4I0Q5-F1
#
_cell.length_a   1.000
_cell.length_b   1.000
_cell.length_c   1.000
_cell.angle_alpha   90.00
_cell.angle_beta   90.00
_cell.angle_gamma   90.00
#
_symmetry.space_group_name_H-M   'P 1'
#
loop_
_entity.id
_entity.type
_entity.pdbx_description
1 polymer ?
#
loop_
_entity_poly.entity_id
_entity_poly.type
_entity_poly.pdbx_seq_one_letter_code
_entity_poly.pdbx_strand_id
1 'polypeptide(L)'
;MISRIFFACLFLGMYSTGSSLSCKWIVKHPGDRMSQFSLHNKQALGLLDMMVSITNTTKDAEIEHNVAFPNRLYRKTSKATAEDKLAFTVQILEELFALFEEDHSSASWEENTVENFLSIVNKQAEELRSCIGSHSYTTQKGQERTKMYFKRLLNKILKKNGYSAEAWEKIRDITEDHLSQCAFLVTPLGNAH
;
A
#
# COMPACT_ATOMS: atom_id res chain seq x y z
N MET A 1 -52.37 35.83 9.54
CA MET A 1 -51.76 34.64 10.16
C MET A 1 -51.02 33.89 9.07
N ILE A 2 -49.69 33.92 9.10
CA ILE A 2 -48.81 33.34 8.09
C ILE A 2 -48.64 31.85 8.38
N SER A 3 -49.03 31.02 7.40
CA SER A 3 -48.87 29.57 7.41
C SER A 3 -47.38 29.20 7.37
N ARG A 4 -46.92 28.44 8.37
CA ARG A 4 -45.57 27.87 8.42
C ARG A 4 -45.64 26.42 7.94
N ILE A 5 -45.26 26.20 6.68
CA ILE A 5 -45.01 24.87 6.13
C ILE A 5 -43.66 24.40 6.69
N PHE A 6 -43.69 23.44 7.62
CA PHE A 6 -42.51 22.74 8.08
C PHE A 6 -42.15 21.64 7.07
N PHE A 7 -41.09 21.83 6.29
CA PHE A 7 -40.47 20.78 5.49
C PHE A 7 -39.73 19.82 6.42
N ALA A 8 -40.32 18.67 6.72
CA ALA A 8 -39.63 17.54 7.31
C ALA A 8 -39.02 16.69 6.19
N CYS A 9 -37.77 17.01 5.80
CA CYS A 9 -36.98 16.14 4.94
C CYS A 9 -36.54 14.90 5.74
N LEU A 10 -37.24 13.78 5.56
CA LEU A 10 -36.77 12.45 5.94
C LEU A 10 -35.56 12.09 5.06
N PHE A 11 -34.37 12.51 5.46
CA PHE A 11 -33.14 11.94 4.94
C PHE A 11 -32.97 10.54 5.54
N LEU A 12 -33.60 9.55 4.90
CA LEU A 12 -33.17 8.16 5.02
C LEU A 12 -31.82 8.04 4.31
N GLY A 13 -30.76 8.47 4.99
CA GLY A 13 -29.40 8.10 4.62
C GLY A 13 -29.28 6.59 4.77
N MET A 14 -29.33 5.88 3.65
CA MET A 14 -28.81 4.51 3.55
C MET A 14 -27.32 4.59 3.88
N TYR A 15 -26.97 4.43 5.15
CA TYR A 15 -25.60 4.16 5.54
C TYR A 15 -25.27 2.76 4.98
N SER A 16 -24.56 2.72 3.85
CA SER A 16 -23.91 1.49 3.42
C SER A 16 -22.87 1.16 4.48
N THR A 17 -23.20 0.25 5.39
CA THR A 17 -22.20 -0.48 6.14
C THR A 17 -21.30 -1.16 5.11
N GLY A 18 -20.13 -0.58 4.84
CA GLY A 18 -19.09 -1.15 4.00
C GLY A 18 -18.55 -2.39 4.69
N SER A 19 -19.29 -3.48 4.60
CA SER A 19 -18.87 -4.77 5.13
C SER A 19 -17.74 -5.28 4.25
N SER A 20 -16.58 -5.55 4.83
CA SER A 20 -15.47 -6.23 4.12
C SER A 20 -15.89 -7.53 3.42
N LEU A 21 -17.01 -8.15 3.84
CA LEU A 21 -17.65 -9.31 3.21
C LEU A 21 -18.15 -9.07 1.78
N SER A 22 -18.27 -7.81 1.32
CA SER A 22 -18.71 -7.48 -0.04
C SER A 22 -17.60 -6.96 -0.95
N CYS A 23 -16.34 -6.93 -0.47
CA CYS A 23 -15.21 -6.45 -1.26
C CYS A 23 -14.88 -7.41 -2.40
N LYS A 24 -15.46 -7.18 -3.58
CA LYS A 24 -15.25 -7.99 -4.78
C LYS A 24 -13.77 -8.11 -5.18
N TRP A 25 -12.98 -7.11 -4.81
CA TRP A 25 -11.59 -7.00 -5.26
C TRP A 25 -10.62 -7.93 -4.49
N ILE A 26 -10.95 -8.28 -3.24
CA ILE A 26 -10.17 -9.25 -2.46
C ILE A 26 -10.73 -10.68 -2.57
N VAL A 27 -11.98 -10.83 -3.00
CA VAL A 27 -12.63 -12.12 -3.25
C VAL A 27 -12.21 -12.67 -4.62
N LYS A 28 -12.05 -13.99 -4.69
CA LYS A 28 -11.79 -14.70 -5.94
C LYS A 28 -13.10 -14.97 -6.68
N HIS A 29 -13.23 -14.51 -7.92
CA HIS A 29 -14.42 -14.80 -8.73
C HIS A 29 -14.38 -16.22 -9.33
N PRO A 30 -15.55 -16.83 -9.61
CA PRO A 30 -15.61 -18.11 -10.30
C PRO A 30 -14.88 -18.06 -11.64
N GLY A 31 -13.96 -19.01 -11.86
CA GLY A 31 -13.15 -19.08 -13.08
C GLY A 31 -11.78 -18.39 -12.98
N ASP A 32 -11.60 -17.47 -12.04
CA ASP A 32 -10.30 -16.82 -11.82
C ASP A 32 -9.35 -17.74 -11.04
N ARG A 33 -8.04 -17.51 -11.17
CA ARG A 33 -7.02 -18.21 -10.35
C ARG A 33 -6.81 -17.53 -8.99
N MET A 34 -6.93 -16.20 -8.95
CA MET A 34 -6.66 -15.37 -7.78
C MET A 34 -7.58 -14.14 -7.78
N SER A 35 -7.70 -13.46 -6.64
CA SER A 35 -8.46 -12.20 -6.55
C SER A 35 -7.80 -11.08 -7.35
N GLN A 36 -8.55 -10.02 -7.62
CA GLN A 36 -8.02 -8.85 -8.32
C GLN A 36 -6.83 -8.23 -7.57
N PHE A 37 -6.90 -8.15 -6.23
CA PHE A 37 -5.74 -7.75 -5.42
C PHE A 37 -4.52 -8.61 -5.69
N SER A 38 -4.66 -9.92 -5.62
CA SER A 38 -3.54 -10.85 -5.77
C SER A 38 -2.92 -10.74 -7.17
N LEU A 39 -3.76 -10.51 -8.19
CA LEU A 39 -3.30 -10.29 -9.56
C LEU A 39 -2.47 -9.02 -9.68
N HIS A 40 -2.97 -7.90 -9.18
CA HIS A 40 -2.28 -6.61 -9.25
C HIS A 40 -1.01 -6.61 -8.39
N ASN A 41 -1.05 -7.24 -7.21
CA ASN A 41 0.15 -7.39 -6.38
C ASN A 41 1.24 -8.21 -7.10
N LYS A 42 0.85 -9.27 -7.81
CA LYS A 42 1.78 -10.05 -8.65
C LYS A 42 2.37 -9.21 -9.79
N GLN A 43 1.55 -8.37 -10.44
CA GLN A 43 2.03 -7.47 -11.49
C GLN A 43 2.99 -6.41 -10.95
N ALA A 44 2.68 -5.81 -9.79
CA ALA A 44 3.56 -4.86 -9.11
C ALA A 44 4.93 -5.48 -8.77
N LEU A 45 4.94 -6.71 -8.24
CA LEU A 45 6.18 -7.46 -7.99
C LEU A 45 6.96 -7.73 -9.30
N GLY A 46 6.27 -8.10 -10.38
CA GLY A 46 6.91 -8.30 -11.68
C GLY A 46 7.53 -7.02 -12.24
N LEU A 47 6.90 -5.87 -12.03
CA LEU A 47 7.47 -4.57 -12.41
C LEU A 47 8.70 -4.23 -11.58
N LEU A 48 8.69 -4.49 -10.27
CA LEU A 48 9.89 -4.32 -9.41
C LEU A 48 11.05 -5.24 -9.81
N ASP A 49 10.77 -6.44 -10.29
CA ASP A 49 11.79 -7.37 -10.81
C ASP A 49 12.41 -6.85 -12.13
N MET A 50 11.62 -6.15 -12.95
CA MET A 50 12.13 -5.48 -14.15
C MET A 50 12.91 -4.20 -13.83
N MET A 51 12.66 -3.56 -12.69
CA MET A 51 13.42 -2.41 -12.17
C MET A 51 14.75 -2.83 -11.52
N VAL A 52 15.45 -3.86 -12.01
CA VAL A 52 16.76 -4.21 -11.46
C VAL A 52 17.85 -3.42 -12.19
N SER A 53 18.68 -2.69 -11.45
CA SER A 53 19.85 -2.03 -12.03
C SER A 53 20.78 -3.03 -12.72
N ILE A 54 21.05 -2.81 -14.01
CA ILE A 54 21.92 -3.67 -14.83
C ILE A 54 23.37 -3.65 -14.30
N THR A 55 23.74 -2.65 -13.50
CA THR A 55 25.07 -2.47 -12.90
C THR A 55 25.28 -3.30 -11.63
N ASN A 56 24.81 -4.55 -11.60
CA ASN A 56 25.25 -5.54 -10.62
C ASN A 56 26.73 -5.87 -10.82
N THR A 57 27.63 -4.95 -10.43
CA THR A 57 29.03 -5.24 -10.18
C THR A 57 29.55 -4.35 -9.07
N THR A 58 29.67 -4.95 -7.89
CA THR A 58 30.75 -4.67 -6.94
C THR A 58 30.93 -3.21 -6.54
N LYS A 59 30.21 -2.80 -5.50
CA LYS A 59 30.78 -1.99 -4.42
C LYS A 59 29.82 -2.07 -3.24
N ASP A 60 30.31 -2.65 -2.14
CA ASP A 60 29.77 -2.43 -0.81
C ASP A 60 29.93 -0.93 -0.48
N ALA A 61 29.15 -0.07 -1.13
CA ALA A 61 28.88 1.23 -0.58
C ALA A 61 28.12 0.95 0.72
N GLU A 62 28.73 1.26 1.86
CA GLU A 62 28.05 1.19 3.16
C GLU A 62 26.89 2.19 3.15
N ILE A 63 25.75 1.79 2.56
CA ILE A 63 24.51 2.51 2.74
C ILE A 63 24.23 2.45 4.24
N GLU A 64 24.02 3.61 4.85
CA GLU A 64 23.60 3.69 6.23
C GLU A 64 22.18 3.12 6.36
N HIS A 65 22.08 1.81 6.55
CA HIS A 65 20.86 1.01 6.39
C HIS A 65 20.03 0.91 7.69
N ASN A 66 20.12 1.89 8.59
CA ASN A 66 19.61 1.79 9.96
C ASN A 66 18.07 1.92 10.10
N VAL A 67 17.31 1.57 9.05
CA VAL A 67 15.83 1.52 9.10
C VAL A 67 15.38 0.06 9.06
N ALA A 68 15.20 -0.52 10.24
CA ALA A 68 14.68 -1.87 10.36
C ALA A 68 13.26 -1.99 9.80
N PHE A 69 13.00 -3.06 9.05
CA PHE A 69 11.67 -3.38 8.51
C PHE A 69 10.62 -3.47 9.66
N PRO A 70 9.39 -2.95 9.47
CA PRO A 70 8.46 -2.72 10.57
C PRO A 70 7.67 -3.98 10.92
N ASN A 71 8.36 -5.11 11.13
CA ASN A 71 7.82 -6.42 11.48
C ASN A 71 6.80 -6.38 12.64
N ARG A 72 7.01 -5.48 13.62
CA ARG A 72 6.09 -5.32 14.75
C ARG A 72 4.73 -4.74 14.32
N LEU A 73 4.69 -3.86 13.33
CA LEU A 73 3.44 -3.30 12.79
C LEU A 73 2.66 -4.40 12.07
N TYR A 74 3.29 -5.10 11.11
CA TYR A 74 2.68 -6.21 10.40
C TYR A 74 2.17 -7.32 11.33
N ARG A 75 2.97 -7.74 12.31
CA ARG A 75 2.54 -8.74 13.29
C ARG A 75 1.33 -8.29 14.10
N LYS A 76 1.26 -7.01 14.49
CA LYS A 76 0.09 -6.47 15.20
C LYS A 76 -1.14 -6.48 14.29
N THR A 77 -1.01 -5.99 13.07
CA THR A 77 -2.10 -5.91 12.08
C THR A 77 -2.62 -7.29 11.67
N SER A 78 -1.77 -8.32 11.61
CA SER A 78 -2.19 -9.70 11.27
C SER A 78 -3.29 -10.25 12.18
N LYS A 79 -3.38 -9.74 13.42
CA LYS A 79 -4.38 -10.11 14.44
C LYS A 79 -5.55 -9.13 14.54
N ALA A 80 -5.58 -8.09 13.71
CA ALA A 80 -6.64 -7.08 13.69
C ALA A 80 -7.85 -7.55 12.88
N THR A 81 -8.89 -6.71 12.84
CA THR A 81 -10.10 -6.95 12.04
C THR A 81 -9.76 -6.96 10.54
N ALA A 82 -10.67 -7.50 9.71
CA ALA A 82 -10.50 -7.46 8.26
C ALA A 82 -10.39 -6.01 7.75
N GLU A 83 -11.26 -5.11 8.22
CA GLU A 83 -11.21 -3.69 7.85
C GLU A 83 -9.89 -3.02 8.25
N ASP A 84 -9.38 -3.28 9.46
CA ASP A 84 -8.09 -2.71 9.90
C ASP A 84 -6.91 -3.24 9.08
N LYS A 85 -6.96 -4.51 8.64
CA LYS A 85 -5.97 -5.07 7.72
C LYS A 85 -6.00 -4.35 6.38
N LEU A 86 -7.20 -4.15 5.82
CA LEU A 86 -7.38 -3.42 4.56
C LEU A 86 -6.88 -1.97 4.68
N ALA A 87 -7.25 -1.27 5.75
CA ALA A 87 -6.84 0.11 5.99
C ALA A 87 -5.34 0.27 6.16
N PHE A 88 -4.71 -0.67 6.88
CA PHE A 88 -3.26 -0.69 6.99
C PHE A 88 -2.60 -0.96 5.63
N THR A 89 -3.10 -1.91 4.83
CA THR A 89 -2.59 -2.18 3.48
C THR A 89 -2.73 -0.97 2.56
N VAL A 90 -3.89 -0.28 2.57
CA VAL A 90 -4.09 0.98 1.83
C VAL A 90 -3.02 2.00 2.21
N GLN A 91 -2.79 2.19 3.52
CA GLN A 91 -1.76 3.12 3.97
C GLN A 91 -0.36 2.74 3.48
N ILE A 92 0.00 1.45 3.50
CA ILE A 92 1.29 1.00 2.97
C ILE A 92 1.40 1.35 1.48
N LEU A 93 0.38 1.05 0.68
CA LEU A 93 0.38 1.32 -0.75
C LEU A 93 0.49 2.82 -1.05
N GLU A 94 -0.21 3.67 -0.31
CA GLU A 94 -0.13 5.14 -0.45
C GLU A 94 1.25 5.68 -0.08
N GLU A 95 1.88 5.15 0.97
CA GLU A 95 3.23 5.57 1.37
C GLU A 95 4.30 5.04 0.41
N LEU A 96 4.11 3.86 -0.21
CA LEU A 96 4.98 3.36 -1.28
C LEU A 96 4.85 4.21 -2.55
N PHE A 97 3.62 4.56 -2.95
CA PHE A 97 3.38 5.47 -4.06
C PHE A 97 4.12 6.80 -3.85
N ALA A 98 3.90 7.44 -2.69
CA ALA A 98 4.55 8.70 -2.36
C ALA A 98 6.09 8.61 -2.28
N LEU A 99 6.63 7.44 -1.92
CA LEU A 99 8.08 7.22 -1.89
C LEU A 99 8.68 7.13 -3.30
N PHE A 100 7.98 6.50 -4.26
CA PHE A 100 8.45 6.34 -5.65
C PHE A 100 8.25 7.58 -6.51
N GLU A 101 7.43 8.54 -6.06
CA GLU A 101 7.31 9.88 -6.67
C GLU A 101 8.54 10.78 -6.40
N GLU A 102 9.44 10.38 -5.51
CA GLU A 102 10.70 11.09 -5.29
C GLU A 102 11.67 10.90 -6.47
N ASP A 103 12.69 11.76 -6.56
CA ASP A 103 13.67 11.73 -7.66
C ASP A 103 14.47 10.42 -7.69
N HIS A 104 14.14 9.58 -8.67
CA HIS A 104 14.77 8.30 -8.97
C HIS A 104 15.59 8.34 -10.27
N SER A 105 15.97 9.54 -10.75
CA SER A 105 16.80 9.70 -11.96
C SER A 105 18.15 9.00 -11.90
N SER A 106 18.65 8.72 -10.69
CA SER A 106 19.88 7.96 -10.46
C SER A 106 19.68 6.45 -10.47
N ALA A 107 18.45 5.97 -10.27
CA ALA A 107 18.12 4.56 -10.46
C ALA A 107 18.05 4.32 -11.97
N SER A 108 18.80 3.35 -12.50
CA SER A 108 18.86 3.10 -13.95
C SER A 108 17.60 2.40 -14.48
N TRP A 109 16.44 2.67 -13.88
CA TRP A 109 15.17 2.04 -14.16
C TRP A 109 14.52 2.69 -15.39
N GLU A 110 13.76 1.91 -16.15
CA GLU A 110 12.97 2.45 -17.26
C GLU A 110 11.78 3.23 -16.69
N GLU A 111 11.64 4.50 -17.08
CA GLU A 111 10.58 5.41 -16.62
C GLU A 111 9.18 4.79 -16.77
N ASN A 112 8.86 4.25 -17.94
CA ASN A 112 7.57 3.61 -18.21
C ASN A 112 7.32 2.40 -17.27
N THR A 113 8.36 1.68 -16.87
CA THR A 113 8.22 0.60 -15.90
C THR A 113 7.87 1.15 -14.50
N VAL A 114 8.44 2.30 -14.09
CA VAL A 114 8.10 3.00 -12.85
C VAL A 114 6.68 3.57 -12.88
N GLU A 115 6.29 4.22 -13.96
CA GLU A 115 4.93 4.75 -14.16
C GLU A 115 3.87 3.63 -14.08
N ASN A 116 4.13 2.49 -14.73
CA ASN A 116 3.24 1.33 -14.67
C ASN A 116 3.14 0.76 -13.24
N PHE A 117 4.25 0.72 -12.50
CA PHE A 117 4.25 0.29 -11.10
C PHE A 117 3.41 1.21 -10.23
N LEU A 118 3.62 2.53 -10.33
CA LEU A 118 2.87 3.55 -9.60
C LEU A 118 1.38 3.48 -9.92
N SER A 119 1.03 3.32 -11.20
CA SER A 119 -0.35 3.14 -11.65
C SER A 119 -1.01 1.92 -10.99
N ILE A 120 -0.32 0.78 -10.96
CA ILE A 120 -0.83 -0.42 -10.28
C ILE A 120 -0.95 -0.19 -8.78
N VAL A 121 0.08 0.31 -8.10
CA VAL A 121 0.05 0.57 -6.65
C VAL A 121 -1.08 1.53 -6.26
N ASN A 122 -1.27 2.62 -7.00
CA ASN A 122 -2.38 3.55 -6.78
C ASN A 122 -3.72 2.86 -6.98
N LYS A 123 -3.88 2.07 -8.05
CA LYS A 123 -5.11 1.31 -8.30
C LYS A 123 -5.44 0.35 -7.17
N GLN A 124 -4.43 -0.34 -6.64
CA GLN A 124 -4.61 -1.23 -5.49
C GLN A 124 -5.10 -0.45 -4.26
N ALA A 125 -4.52 0.73 -3.99
CA ALA A 125 -4.93 1.56 -2.86
C ALA A 125 -6.38 2.05 -2.99
N GLU A 126 -6.76 2.59 -4.15
CA GLU A 126 -8.11 3.09 -4.42
C GLU A 126 -9.19 2.00 -4.26
N GLU A 127 -8.96 0.84 -4.86
CA GLU A 127 -9.91 -0.27 -4.84
C GLU A 127 -10.06 -0.85 -3.43
N LEU A 128 -8.96 -1.03 -2.69
CA LEU A 128 -9.05 -1.46 -1.29
C LEU A 128 -9.69 -0.42 -0.40
N ARG A 129 -9.45 0.87 -0.66
CA ARG A 129 -10.08 1.97 0.09
C ARG A 129 -11.59 1.95 -0.06
N SER A 130 -12.11 1.59 -1.23
CA SER A 130 -13.54 1.43 -1.47
C SER A 130 -14.19 0.31 -0.63
N CYS A 131 -13.38 -0.66 -0.19
CA CYS A 131 -13.83 -1.80 0.61
C CYS A 131 -13.88 -1.53 2.12
N ILE A 132 -13.49 -0.32 2.53
CA ILE A 132 -13.37 0.06 3.93
C ILE A 132 -14.56 0.97 4.30
N GLY A 133 -15.32 0.58 5.33
CA GLY A 133 -16.37 1.44 5.87
C GLY A 133 -15.82 2.74 6.44
N SER A 134 -16.64 3.79 6.51
CA SER A 134 -16.25 5.12 7.03
C SER A 134 -15.77 5.11 8.49
N HIS A 135 -15.78 3.97 9.18
CA HIS A 135 -15.44 3.82 10.60
C HIS A 135 -14.23 2.93 10.85
N SER A 136 -13.48 2.51 9.82
CA SER A 136 -12.27 1.69 10.02
C SER A 136 -11.31 2.31 11.04
N TYR A 137 -10.92 1.52 12.03
CA TYR A 137 -10.26 1.94 13.25
C TYR A 137 -8.77 1.63 13.26
N THR A 138 -8.03 1.91 12.19
CA THR A 138 -6.58 2.09 12.35
C THR A 138 -6.36 3.21 13.37
N THR A 139 -5.88 2.86 14.55
CA THR A 139 -5.60 3.85 15.61
C THR A 139 -4.72 4.96 15.02
N GLN A 140 -5.01 6.24 15.29
CA GLN A 140 -4.21 7.38 14.80
C GLN A 140 -2.71 7.17 15.07
N LYS A 141 -2.37 6.62 16.24
CA LYS A 141 -1.00 6.26 16.62
C LYS A 141 -0.35 5.19 15.73
N GLY A 142 -1.13 4.24 15.22
CA GLY A 142 -0.68 3.24 14.25
C GLY A 142 -0.36 3.88 12.91
N GLN A 143 -1.27 4.73 12.40
CA GLN A 143 -1.07 5.46 11.16
C GLN A 143 0.17 6.35 11.22
N GLU A 144 0.34 7.08 12.33
CA GLU A 144 1.49 7.95 12.54
C GLU A 144 2.81 7.16 12.56
N ARG A 145 2.82 5.96 13.16
CA ARG A 145 4.01 5.08 13.18
C ARG A 145 4.38 4.59 11.79
N THR A 146 3.40 4.21 10.97
CA THR A 146 3.63 3.83 9.57
C THR A 146 4.23 5.00 8.80
N LYS A 147 3.62 6.19 8.90
CA LYS A 147 4.12 7.41 8.25
C LYS A 147 5.53 7.78 8.70
N MET A 148 5.82 7.68 10.00
CA MET A 148 7.16 7.92 10.52
C MET A 148 8.18 6.91 9.99
N TYR A 149 7.77 5.65 9.78
CA TYR A 149 8.63 4.63 9.20
C TYR A 149 9.01 4.99 7.75
N PHE A 150 8.05 5.34 6.89
CA PHE A 150 8.35 5.75 5.51
C PHE A 150 9.14 7.06 5.44
N LYS A 151 8.86 8.03 6.30
CA LYS A 151 9.72 9.22 6.47
C LYS A 151 11.15 8.86 6.83
N ARG A 152 11.39 7.78 7.60
CA ARG A 152 12.74 7.32 7.89
C ARG A 152 13.40 6.67 6.69
N LEU A 153 12.67 5.91 5.86
CA LEU A 153 13.19 5.40 4.58
C LEU A 153 13.65 6.57 3.70
N LEU A 154 12.76 7.53 3.46
CA LEU A 154 13.08 8.73 2.69
C LEU A 154 14.31 9.47 3.22
N ASN A 155 14.31 9.81 4.51
CA ASN A 155 15.36 10.67 5.05
C ASN A 155 16.69 9.94 5.29
N LYS A 156 16.66 8.68 5.73
CA LYS A 156 17.87 7.95 6.14
C LYS A 156 18.47 7.06 5.05
N ILE A 157 17.66 6.64 4.07
CA ILE A 157 18.14 5.84 2.93
C ILE A 157 18.28 6.75 1.71
N LEU A 158 17.22 7.39 1.23
CA LEU A 158 17.32 8.19 0.00
C LEU A 158 18.13 9.48 0.20
N LYS A 159 17.63 10.42 1.01
CA LYS A 159 18.26 11.75 1.14
C LYS A 159 19.69 11.70 1.67
N LYS A 160 19.95 10.86 2.67
CA LYS A 160 21.28 10.75 3.28
C LYS A 160 22.33 10.16 2.33
N ASN A 161 21.91 9.31 1.39
CA ASN A 161 22.78 8.72 0.38
C ASN A 161 22.64 9.46 -0.97
N GLY A 162 22.12 10.69 -0.98
CA GLY A 162 22.04 11.52 -2.17
C GLY A 162 21.19 10.94 -3.31
N TYR A 163 20.15 10.17 -2.97
CA TYR A 163 19.30 9.47 -3.94
C TYR A 163 20.08 8.55 -4.89
N SER A 164 21.20 7.97 -4.45
CA SER A 164 22.04 7.12 -5.29
C SER A 164 21.30 5.88 -5.82
N ALA A 165 21.82 5.29 -6.91
CA ALA A 165 21.29 4.06 -7.48
C ALA A 165 21.18 2.95 -6.43
N GLU A 166 22.20 2.78 -5.59
CA GLU A 166 22.22 1.75 -4.55
C GLU A 166 21.18 2.02 -3.44
N ALA A 167 20.92 3.30 -3.11
CA ALA A 167 19.87 3.67 -2.17
C ALA A 167 18.48 3.31 -2.72
N TRP A 168 18.25 3.51 -4.02
CA TRP A 168 17.02 3.14 -4.70
C TRP A 168 16.85 1.63 -4.84
N GLU A 169 17.91 0.89 -5.15
CA GLU A 169 17.87 -0.58 -5.10
C GLU A 169 17.48 -1.08 -3.71
N LYS A 170 17.98 -0.43 -2.65
CA LYS A 170 17.57 -0.76 -1.29
C LYS A 170 16.08 -0.48 -1.03
N ILE A 171 15.55 0.61 -1.56
CA ILE A 171 14.11 0.92 -1.47
C ILE A 171 13.30 -0.10 -2.27
N ARG A 172 13.75 -0.51 -3.45
CA ARG A 172 13.11 -1.54 -4.29
C ARG A 172 12.94 -2.86 -3.54
N ASP A 173 14.01 -3.35 -2.90
CA ASP A 173 13.97 -4.57 -2.08
C ASP A 173 13.00 -4.44 -0.89
N ILE A 174 13.03 -3.29 -0.19
CA ILE A 174 12.10 -3.03 0.94
C ILE A 174 10.65 -2.96 0.47
N THR A 175 10.40 -2.42 -0.72
CA THR A 175 9.08 -2.39 -1.37
C THR A 175 8.58 -3.80 -1.68
N GLU A 176 9.45 -4.68 -2.19
CA GLU A 176 9.13 -6.09 -2.41
C GLU A 176 8.65 -6.77 -1.12
N ASP A 177 9.37 -6.55 -0.01
CA ASP A 177 8.97 -7.03 1.32
C ASP A 177 7.60 -6.47 1.74
N HIS A 178 7.35 -5.18 1.52
CA HIS A 178 6.07 -4.55 1.85
C HIS A 178 4.90 -5.15 1.06
N LEU A 179 5.05 -5.31 -0.26
CA LEU A 179 4.03 -5.91 -1.12
C LEU A 179 3.76 -7.37 -0.73
N SER A 180 4.80 -8.12 -0.42
CA SER A 180 4.68 -9.51 0.06
C SER A 180 3.90 -9.59 1.38
N GLN A 181 4.15 -8.67 2.32
CA GLN A 181 3.41 -8.61 3.57
C GLN A 181 1.97 -8.12 3.39
N CYS A 182 1.71 -7.19 2.46
CA CYS A 182 0.36 -6.80 2.09
C CYS A 182 -0.44 -7.97 1.51
N ALA A 183 0.18 -8.76 0.62
CA ALA A 183 -0.37 -10.03 0.13
C ALA A 183 -0.75 -10.97 1.28
N PHE A 184 0.17 -11.18 2.22
CA PHE A 184 -0.06 -12.01 3.40
C PHE A 184 -1.24 -11.55 4.26
N LEU A 185 -1.46 -10.24 4.40
CA LEU A 185 -2.56 -9.69 5.19
C LEU A 185 -3.92 -9.83 4.51
N VAL A 186 -3.98 -9.65 3.20
CA VAL A 186 -5.24 -9.48 2.46
C VAL A 186 -5.72 -10.76 1.79
N THR A 187 -4.82 -11.59 1.24
CA THR A 187 -5.22 -12.83 0.53
C THR A 187 -6.09 -13.76 1.38
N PRO A 188 -5.82 -14.00 2.69
CA PRO A 188 -6.68 -14.84 3.52
C PRO A 188 -8.10 -14.29 3.71
N LEU A 189 -8.31 -12.98 3.58
CA LEU A 189 -9.62 -12.34 3.76
C LEU A 189 -10.61 -12.75 2.66
N GLY A 190 -10.13 -12.99 1.44
CA GLY A 190 -10.94 -13.45 0.32
C GLY A 190 -11.31 -14.93 0.35
N ASN A 191 -10.68 -15.72 1.23
CA ASN A 191 -10.90 -17.16 1.37
C ASN A 191 -11.72 -17.53 2.62
N ALA A 192 -12.14 -16.55 3.42
CA ALA A 192 -12.83 -16.76 4.70
C ALA A 192 -14.33 -17.13 4.56
N HIS A 193 -14.70 -17.79 3.45
CA HIS A 193 -16.06 -18.19 3.10
C HIS A 193 -16.18 -19.70 2.94
#